data_AF-A0A3D2AI54-F1
#
_entry.id   AF-A0A3D2AI54-F1
#
_cell.length_a   1.000
_cell.length_b   1.000
_cell.length_c   1.000
_cell.angle_alpha   90.00
_cell.angle_beta   90.00
_cell.angle_gamma   90.00
#
_symmetry.space_group_name_H-M   'P 1'
#
loop_
_entity.id
_entity.type
_entity.pdbx_description
1 polymer ?
#
loop_
_entity_poly.entity_id
_entity_poly.type
_entity_poly.pdbx_seq_one_letter_code
_entity_poly.pdbx_strand_id
1 'polypeptide(L)'
;SVGDLFMGAVFPGLILGSLYITYILLVGWFKPHYAPVPEDARSPDWSVLWRVIKSIFPTLLLIFMVLGSIFAGIATPTEASGVGALGATLLAAYNGKLRFSVVKDALNGTYNTTAYIFAIF
;
A
#
# COMPACT_ATOMS: atom_id res chain seq x y z
N SER A 1 -12.14 -16.90 11.16
CA SER A 1 -11.10 -17.23 10.15
C SER A 1 -10.21 -16.00 9.92
N VAL A 2 -9.00 -16.16 9.40
CA VAL A 2 -8.11 -15.03 9.03
C VAL A 2 -8.79 -14.10 8.00
N GLY A 3 -9.65 -14.65 7.12
CA GLY A 3 -10.46 -13.84 6.20
C GLY A 3 -11.42 -12.87 6.92
N ASP A 4 -12.01 -13.29 8.04
CA ASP A 4 -12.90 -12.44 8.84
C ASP A 4 -12.13 -11.31 9.54
N LEU A 5 -10.89 -11.57 9.95
CA LEU A 5 -9.99 -10.54 10.48
C LEU A 5 -9.72 -9.47 9.42
N PHE A 6 -9.47 -9.87 8.17
CA PHE A 6 -9.27 -8.93 7.06
C PHE A 6 -10.55 -8.16 6.72
N MET A 7 -11.73 -8.80 6.70
CA MET A 7 -13.00 -8.10 6.51
C MET A 7 -13.29 -7.10 7.65
N GLY A 8 -13.02 -7.48 8.90
CA GLY A 8 -13.14 -6.60 10.06
C GLY A 8 -12.22 -5.38 10.01
N ALA A 9 -11.08 -5.48 9.31
CA ALA A 9 -10.13 -4.39 9.13
C ALA A 9 -10.55 -3.37 8.04
N VAL A 10 -11.53 -3.69 7.18
CA VAL A 10 -11.96 -2.77 6.10
C VAL A 10 -12.57 -1.50 6.67
N PHE A 11 -13.49 -1.62 7.63
CA PHE A 11 -14.16 -0.47 8.24
C PHE A 11 -13.18 0.50 8.93
N PRO A 12 -12.28 0.08 9.84
CA PRO A 12 -11.28 0.97 10.41
C PRO A 12 -10.29 1.50 9.37
N GLY A 13 -9.97 0.73 8.32
CA GLY A 13 -9.15 1.20 7.20
C GLY A 13 -9.78 2.37 6.45
N LEU A 14 -11.09 2.31 6.17
CA LEU A 14 -11.83 3.40 5.55
C LEU A 14 -11.86 4.64 6.45
N ILE A 15 -12.13 4.47 7.75
CA ILE A 15 -12.10 5.58 8.72
C ILE A 15 -10.74 6.26 8.71
N LEU A 16 -9.65 5.49 8.80
CA LEU A 16 -8.29 6.02 8.83
C LEU A 16 -7.95 6.72 7.51
N GLY A 17 -8.33 6.14 6.37
CA GLY A 17 -8.16 6.76 5.05
C GLY A 17 -8.88 8.10 4.93
N SER A 18 -10.15 8.16 5.37
CA SER A 18 -10.93 9.40 5.40
C SER A 18 -10.28 10.44 6.32
N LEU A 19 -9.85 10.04 7.52
CA LEU A 19 -9.15 10.93 8.45
C LEU A 19 -7.86 11.49 7.85
N TYR A 20 -7.07 10.68 7.15
CA TYR A 20 -5.86 11.15 6.46
C TYR A 20 -6.18 12.15 5.35
N ILE A 21 -7.18 11.86 4.51
CA ILE A 21 -7.60 12.77 3.44
C ILE A 21 -8.05 14.10 4.05
N THR A 22 -8.92 14.06 5.06
CA THR A 22 -9.39 15.26 5.75
C THR A 22 -8.22 16.03 6.38
N TYR A 23 -7.31 15.34 7.07
CA TYR A 23 -6.14 15.96 7.67
C TYR A 23 -5.25 16.66 6.63
N ILE A 24 -4.94 16.00 5.52
CA ILE A 24 -4.11 16.58 4.44
C ILE A 24 -4.80 17.80 3.84
N LEU A 25 -6.12 17.74 3.59
CA LEU A 25 -6.89 18.88 3.08
C LEU A 25 -6.92 20.06 4.06
N LEU A 26 -7.14 19.78 5.35
CA LEU A 26 -7.13 20.81 6.40
C LEU A 26 -5.76 21.46 6.53
N VAL A 27 -4.67 20.67 6.57
CA VAL A 27 -3.30 21.20 6.64
C VAL A 27 -2.95 22.01 5.39
N GLY A 28 -3.30 21.52 4.20
CA GLY A 28 -3.10 22.25 2.95
C GLY A 28 -3.84 23.59 2.92
N TRP A 29 -5.04 23.66 3.50
CA TRP A 29 -5.84 24.88 3.56
C TRP A 29 -5.35 25.87 4.63
N PHE A 30 -5.09 25.40 5.85
CA PHE A 30 -4.71 26.26 6.99
C PHE A 30 -3.23 26.60 7.05
N LYS A 31 -2.36 25.72 6.54
CA LYS A 31 -0.91 25.93 6.52
C LYS A 31 -0.30 25.52 5.17
N PRO A 32 -0.55 26.30 4.10
CA PRO A 32 -0.05 26.01 2.75
C PRO A 32 1.48 25.87 2.66
N HIS A 33 2.22 26.43 3.62
CA HIS A 33 3.67 26.33 3.70
C HIS A 33 4.18 24.88 3.92
N TYR A 34 3.37 23.99 4.49
CA TYR A 34 3.72 22.56 4.65
C TYR A 34 3.41 21.73 3.40
N ALA A 35 2.65 22.29 2.45
CA ALA A 35 2.35 21.69 1.16
C ALA A 35 2.73 22.67 0.03
N PRO A 36 4.02 23.07 -0.07
CA PRO A 36 4.45 23.99 -1.10
C PRO A 36 4.22 23.35 -2.47
N VAL A 37 3.64 24.12 -3.37
CA VAL A 37 3.38 23.69 -4.74
C VAL A 37 4.75 23.51 -5.43
N PRO A 38 5.06 22.33 -6.01
CA PRO A 38 6.30 22.13 -6.75
C PRO A 38 6.47 23.16 -7.86
N GLU A 39 7.69 23.63 -8.13
CA GLU A 39 7.96 24.64 -9.18
C GLU A 39 7.52 24.17 -10.59
N ASP A 40 7.46 22.85 -10.80
CA ASP A 40 6.95 22.17 -12.02
C ASP A 40 5.44 21.87 -11.99
N ALA A 41 4.67 22.44 -11.07
CA ALA A 41 3.25 22.18 -10.93
C ALA A 41 2.46 22.75 -12.12
N ARG A 42 2.27 21.90 -13.14
CA ARG A 42 1.20 22.08 -14.12
C ARG A 42 -0.14 22.10 -13.35
N SER A 43 -1.04 23.01 -13.73
CA SER A 43 -2.43 23.01 -13.25
C SER A 43 -3.00 21.60 -13.34
N PRO A 44 -3.87 21.18 -12.39
CA PRO A 44 -4.46 19.84 -12.37
C PRO A 44 -5.21 19.60 -13.69
N ASP A 45 -4.51 18.98 -14.62
CA ASP A 45 -4.98 18.67 -15.96
C ASP A 45 -5.48 17.23 -15.97
N TRP A 46 -6.45 16.93 -16.85
CA TRP A 46 -6.98 15.58 -17.01
C TRP A 46 -5.88 14.54 -17.29
N SER A 47 -4.80 14.97 -17.95
CA SER A 47 -3.60 14.15 -18.18
C SER A 47 -2.85 13.75 -16.89
N VAL A 48 -2.84 14.62 -15.87
CA VAL A 48 -2.21 14.33 -14.56
C VAL A 48 -3.04 13.28 -13.82
N LEU A 49 -4.37 13.44 -13.80
CA LEU A 49 -5.28 12.46 -13.19
C LEU A 49 -5.09 11.07 -13.83
N TRP A 50 -5.02 11.02 -15.16
CA TRP A 50 -4.82 9.77 -15.88
C TRP A 50 -3.47 9.12 -15.55
N ARG A 51 -2.40 9.91 -15.41
CA ARG A 51 -1.08 9.42 -15.02
C ARG A 51 -1.10 8.80 -13.62
N VAL A 52 -1.74 9.46 -12.65
CA VAL A 52 -1.87 8.96 -11.28
C VAL A 52 -2.64 7.64 -11.26
N ILE A 53 -3.79 7.57 -11.94
CA ILE A 53 -4.57 6.33 -12.04
C ILE A 53 -3.72 5.21 -12.62
N LYS A 54 -2.99 5.48 -13.72
CA LYS A 54 -2.15 4.47 -14.38
C LYS A 54 -0.99 3.99 -13.50
N SER A 55 -0.46 4.84 -12.63
CA SER A 55 0.60 4.47 -11.68
C SER A 55 0.10 3.63 -10.50
N ILE A 56 -1.12 3.87 -10.01
CA ILE A 56 -1.70 3.11 -8.87
C ILE A 56 -2.33 1.79 -9.36
N PHE A 57 -2.77 1.73 -10.62
CA PHE A 57 -3.46 0.58 -11.19
C PHE A 57 -2.78 -0.78 -10.93
N PRO A 58 -1.45 -0.96 -11.11
CA PRO A 58 -0.80 -2.24 -10.85
C PRO A 58 -0.88 -2.67 -9.38
N THR A 59 -0.71 -1.71 -8.46
CA THR A 59 -0.80 -1.95 -7.01
C THR A 59 -2.23 -2.29 -6.61
N LEU A 60 -3.21 -1.55 -7.13
CA LEU A 60 -4.65 -1.85 -6.92
C LEU A 60 -5.01 -3.24 -7.40
N LEU A 61 -4.55 -3.62 -8.60
CA LEU A 61 -4.80 -4.94 -9.17
C LEU A 61 -4.25 -6.05 -8.27
N LEU A 62 -3.03 -5.86 -7.75
CA LEU A 62 -2.41 -6.82 -6.83
C LEU A 62 -3.19 -6.94 -5.52
N ILE A 63 -3.61 -5.81 -4.92
CA ILE A 63 -4.43 -5.78 -3.71
C ILE A 63 -5.75 -6.52 -3.93
N PHE A 64 -6.48 -6.21 -5.01
CA PHE A 64 -7.74 -6.86 -5.33
C PHE A 64 -7.58 -8.34 -5.65
N MET A 65 -6.49 -8.73 -6.32
CA MET A 65 -6.19 -10.14 -6.60
C MET A 65 -6.00 -10.92 -5.29
N VAL A 66 -5.25 -10.38 -4.33
CA VAL A 66 -4.99 -11.04 -3.04
C VAL A 66 -6.23 -11.02 -2.14
N LEU A 67 -6.80 -9.85 -1.84
CA LEU A 67 -7.98 -9.75 -0.96
C LEU A 67 -9.21 -10.42 -1.59
N GLY A 68 -9.40 -10.25 -2.89
CA GLY A 68 -10.51 -10.87 -3.62
C GLY A 68 -10.43 -12.39 -3.60
N SER A 69 -9.24 -12.98 -3.78
CA SER A 69 -9.07 -14.44 -3.70
C SER A 69 -9.30 -14.99 -2.30
N ILE A 70 -8.95 -14.24 -1.25
CA ILE A 70 -9.24 -14.60 0.15
C ILE A 70 -10.75 -14.55 0.41
N PHE A 71 -11.43 -13.46 0.05
CA PHE A 71 -12.86 -13.29 0.33
C PHE A 71 -13.75 -14.20 -0.51
N ALA A 72 -13.35 -14.51 -1.75
CA ALA A 72 -14.04 -15.47 -2.59
C ALA A 72 -13.81 -16.93 -2.15
N GLY A 73 -12.95 -17.17 -1.15
CA GLY A 73 -12.61 -18.51 -0.67
C GLY A 73 -11.79 -19.35 -1.66
N ILE A 74 -11.21 -18.70 -2.68
CA ILE A 74 -10.42 -19.36 -3.73
C ILE A 74 -9.02 -19.71 -3.21
N ALA A 75 -8.44 -18.85 -2.36
CA ALA A 75 -7.11 -19.02 -1.80
C ALA A 75 -7.13 -18.90 -0.28
N THR A 76 -6.36 -19.75 0.40
CA THR A 76 -6.09 -19.58 1.83
C THR A 76 -5.20 -18.37 2.08
N PRO A 77 -5.22 -17.75 3.28
CA PRO A 77 -4.37 -16.60 3.59
C PRO A 77 -2.88 -16.87 3.37
N THR A 78 -2.44 -18.11 3.59
CA THR A 78 -1.06 -18.57 3.35
C THR A 78 -0.71 -18.62 1.87
N GLU A 79 -1.58 -19.16 1.02
CA GLU A 79 -1.39 -19.18 -0.44
C GLU A 79 -1.45 -17.76 -1.03
N ALA A 80 -2.41 -16.96 -0.56
CA ALA A 80 -2.58 -15.57 -0.95
C ALA A 80 -1.36 -14.71 -0.58
N SER A 81 -0.73 -14.98 0.58
CA SER A 81 0.51 -14.32 0.99
C SER A 81 1.68 -14.65 0.06
N GLY A 82 1.80 -15.90 -0.37
CA GLY A 82 2.82 -16.32 -1.35
C GLY A 82 2.64 -15.65 -2.71
N VAL A 83 1.39 -15.65 -3.23
CA VAL A 83 1.05 -14.98 -4.49
C VAL A 83 1.26 -13.47 -4.39
N GLY A 84 0.91 -12.85 -3.26
CA GLY A 84 1.13 -11.43 -2.99
C GLY A 84 2.62 -11.07 -2.97
N ALA A 85 3.46 -11.87 -2.30
CA ALA A 85 4.91 -11.66 -2.25
C ALA A 85 5.56 -11.79 -3.64
N LEU A 86 5.18 -12.81 -4.41
CA LEU A 86 5.64 -12.96 -5.79
C LEU A 86 5.18 -11.80 -6.67
N GLY A 87 3.91 -11.41 -6.58
CA GLY A 87 3.36 -10.29 -7.33
C GLY A 87 4.06 -8.96 -6.99
N ALA A 88 4.34 -8.71 -5.70
CA ALA A 88 5.04 -7.50 -5.26
C ALA A 88 6.49 -7.48 -5.76
N THR A 89 7.16 -8.64 -5.76
CA THR A 89 8.52 -8.78 -6.29
C THR A 89 8.56 -8.52 -7.79
N LEU A 90 7.62 -9.11 -8.56
CA LEU A 90 7.49 -8.87 -9.99
C LEU A 90 7.18 -7.40 -10.29
N LEU A 91 6.30 -6.77 -9.49
CA LEU A 91 5.97 -5.36 -9.65
C LEU A 91 7.17 -4.45 -9.35
N ALA A 92 7.96 -4.78 -8.33
CA ALA A 92 9.20 -4.07 -8.02
C ALA A 92 10.25 -4.23 -9.13
N ALA A 93 10.35 -5.43 -9.73
CA ALA A 93 11.22 -5.71 -10.87
C ALA A 93 10.78 -4.92 -12.11
N TYR A 94 9.49 -4.95 -12.45
CA TYR A 94 8.92 -4.23 -13.59
C TYR A 94 9.13 -2.71 -13.48
N ASN A 95 9.01 -2.15 -12.27
CA ASN A 95 9.26 -0.72 -12.04
C ASN A 95 10.76 -0.37 -11.93
N GLY A 96 11.68 -1.33 -12.11
CA GLY A 96 13.13 -1.12 -11.98
C GLY A 96 13.58 -0.72 -10.58
N LYS A 97 12.76 -1.01 -9.56
CA LYS A 97 13.01 -0.68 -8.15
C LYS A 97 13.63 -1.84 -7.38
N LEU A 98 13.67 -3.04 -7.97
CA LEU A 98 14.26 -4.21 -7.33
C LEU A 98 15.78 -4.05 -7.22
N ARG A 99 16.25 -3.73 -6.02
CA ARG A 99 17.68 -3.59 -5.68
C ARG A 99 17.97 -4.43 -4.44
N PHE A 100 19.22 -4.84 -4.29
CA PHE A 100 19.66 -5.60 -3.11
C PHE A 100 19.38 -4.84 -1.80
N SER A 101 19.43 -3.50 -1.81
CA SER A 101 19.03 -2.67 -0.68
C SER A 101 17.57 -2.89 -0.28
N VAL A 102 16.64 -2.87 -1.23
CA VAL A 102 15.20 -3.05 -0.96
C VAL A 102 14.92 -4.44 -0.39
N VAL A 103 15.60 -5.47 -0.90
CA VAL A 103 15.48 -6.84 -0.36
C VAL A 103 16.04 -6.90 1.07
N LYS A 104 17.20 -6.29 1.32
CA LYS A 104 17.81 -6.23 2.65
C LYS A 104 16.92 -5.46 3.64
N ASP A 105 16.32 -4.37 3.21
CA ASP A 105 15.41 -3.56 4.03
C ASP A 105 14.14 -4.35 4.40
N ALA A 106 13.56 -5.07 3.44
CA ALA A 106 12.42 -5.95 3.68
C ALA A 106 12.76 -7.10 4.65
N LEU A 107 13.94 -7.70 4.50
CA LEU A 107 14.43 -8.73 5.43
C LEU A 107 14.65 -8.17 6.83
N ASN A 108 15.29 -7.01 6.97
CA ASN A 108 15.51 -6.36 8.26
C ASN A 108 14.19 -6.01 8.96
N GLY A 109 13.21 -5.47 8.22
CA GLY A 109 11.88 -5.18 8.77
C GLY A 109 11.15 -6.44 9.25
N THR A 110 11.23 -7.52 8.46
CA THR A 110 10.65 -8.83 8.83
C THR A 110 11.34 -9.42 10.06
N TYR A 111 12.68 -9.37 10.08
CA TYR A 111 13.49 -9.83 11.20
C TYR A 111 13.18 -9.06 12.48
N ASN A 112 13.16 -7.72 12.43
CA ASN A 112 12.85 -6.88 13.60
C ASN A 112 11.46 -7.16 14.14
N THR A 113 10.45 -7.28 13.26
CA THR A 113 9.08 -7.59 13.67
C THR A 113 9.01 -8.96 14.35
N THR A 114 9.70 -9.96 13.80
CA THR A 114 9.76 -11.31 14.38
C THR A 114 10.48 -11.29 15.73
N ALA A 115 11.62 -10.58 15.82
CA ALA A 115 12.39 -10.46 17.05
C ALA A 115 11.62 -9.74 18.16
N TYR A 116 10.85 -8.68 17.85
CA TYR A 116 10.01 -8.01 18.85
C TYR A 116 8.92 -8.94 19.39
N ILE A 117 8.29 -9.74 18.53
CA ILE A 117 7.32 -10.74 18.97
C ILE A 117 8.00 -11.73 19.93
N PHE A 118 9.15 -12.31 19.54
CA PHE A 118 9.90 -13.27 20.37
C PHE A 118 10.52 -12.67 21.65
N ALA A 119 10.77 -11.36 21.70
CA ALA A 119 11.37 -10.72 22.88
C ALA A 119 10.33 -10.30 23.93
N ILE A 120 9.08 -10.08 23.51
CA ILE A 120 7.95 -9.82 24.42
C ILE A 120 7.50 -11.11 25.11
N PHE A 121 7.62 -12.26 24.42
CA PHE A 121 7.35 -13.60 24.96
C PHE A 121 8.60 -14.21 25.61
#